data_AF-A0A4S8M2I2-F1
#
_entry.id   AF-A0A4S8M2I2-F1
#
_cell.length_a   1.000
_cell.length_b   1.000
_cell.length_c   1.000
_cell.angle_alpha   90.00
_cell.angle_beta   90.00
_cell.angle_gamma   90.00
#
_symmetry.space_group_name_H-M   'P 1'
#
loop_
_entity.id
_entity.type
_entity.pdbx_description
1 polymer ?
#
loop_
_entity_poly.entity_id
_entity_poly.type
_entity_poly.pdbx_seq_one_letter_code
_entity_poly.pdbx_strand_id
1 'polypeptide(L)'
;MSQNARQVRTTVLSIIKDLVRGSETTGGGGGGGGGGGHDYAAARSILESCSGACTAYSLSLSELLQEKSIEKHTPLYWAVVNRPPEDHRQRHGRGQGLEQQEQEQGQDEEAGSPDLLTCLLFFAAPLQPSTVSELRLACLLTSDQALFNRLRMSPDFAPLSGTDQMLLGANVIPDDVVVENLDGDDGAFAVDLRITQFQKRMRIAKEIGVEFIARGAFVVLSLVHFLFLPSPIIDGEQSPNSAGLEAYYTPRSSLLGCTRVSLRV
;
A
#
# COMPACT_ATOMS: atom_id res chain seq x y z
N MET A 1 26.20 -3.21 -26.56
CA MET A 1 26.33 -2.22 -25.48
C MET A 1 27.74 -1.64 -25.52
N SER A 2 27.88 -0.31 -25.64
CA SER A 2 29.21 0.34 -25.66
C SER A 2 29.87 0.30 -24.27
N GLN A 3 31.19 0.42 -24.22
CA GLN A 3 31.95 0.46 -22.95
C GLN A 3 31.45 1.61 -22.05
N ASN A 4 31.18 2.77 -22.65
CA ASN A 4 30.66 3.93 -21.93
C ASN A 4 29.26 3.67 -21.35
N ALA A 5 28.38 3.00 -22.08
CA ALA A 5 27.05 2.64 -21.57
C ALA A 5 27.13 1.66 -20.39
N ARG A 6 28.09 0.73 -20.39
CA ARG A 6 28.33 -0.15 -19.23
C ARG A 6 28.81 0.63 -18.01
N GLN A 7 29.73 1.58 -18.21
CA GLN A 7 30.25 2.41 -17.13
C GLN A 7 29.15 3.27 -16.52
N VAL A 8 28.34 3.94 -17.35
CA VAL A 8 27.20 4.75 -16.90
C VAL A 8 26.21 3.90 -16.11
N ARG A 9 25.86 2.70 -16.61
CA ARG A 9 24.99 1.77 -15.88
C ARG A 9 25.53 1.43 -14.49
N THR A 10 26.81 1.07 -14.37
CA THR A 10 27.42 0.77 -13.07
C THR A 10 27.39 1.97 -12.14
N THR A 11 27.69 3.17 -12.65
CA THR A 11 27.63 4.41 -11.86
C THR A 11 26.22 4.70 -11.37
N VAL A 12 25.22 4.62 -12.24
CA VAL A 12 23.80 4.87 -11.89
C VAL A 12 23.32 3.85 -10.85
N LEU A 13 23.63 2.57 -11.01
CA LEU A 13 23.27 1.54 -10.03
C LEU A 13 23.93 1.76 -8.67
N SER A 14 25.19 2.23 -8.64
CA SER A 14 25.87 2.59 -7.39
C SER A 14 25.15 3.75 -6.69
N ILE A 15 24.82 4.81 -7.44
CA ILE A 15 24.11 5.98 -6.90
C ILE A 15 22.74 5.58 -6.33
N ILE A 16 21.98 4.77 -7.07
CA ILE A 16 20.67 4.28 -6.62
C ILE A 16 20.81 3.43 -5.33
N LYS A 17 21.83 2.57 -5.27
CA LYS A 17 22.10 1.75 -4.09
C LYS A 17 22.46 2.61 -2.88
N ASP A 18 23.28 3.63 -3.07
CA ASP A 18 23.66 4.56 -2.00
C ASP A 18 22.45 5.38 -1.55
N LEU A 19 21.57 5.78 -2.47
CA LEU A 19 20.32 6.49 -2.16
C LEU A 19 19.38 5.65 -1.27
N VAL A 20 19.23 4.36 -1.58
CA VAL A 20 18.33 3.46 -0.83
C VAL A 20 18.94 3.00 0.50
N ARG A 21 20.27 2.94 0.61
CA ARG A 21 20.96 2.65 1.89
C ARG A 21 21.11 3.89 2.77
N GLY A 22 21.22 5.06 2.16
CA GLY A 22 21.37 6.34 2.86
C GLY A 22 20.17 6.70 3.73
N SER A 23 19.00 6.12 3.47
CA SER A 23 17.83 6.27 4.36
C SER A 23 18.02 5.61 5.73
N GLU A 24 18.97 4.70 5.90
CA GLU A 24 19.24 4.01 7.17
C GLU A 24 20.17 4.83 8.09
N THR A 25 21.11 5.60 7.52
CA THR A 25 22.21 6.21 8.28
C THR A 25 21.82 7.50 8.99
N THR A 26 20.67 8.09 8.70
CA THR A 26 20.13 9.26 9.41
C THR A 26 19.28 8.89 10.63
N GLY A 27 19.07 7.59 10.90
CA GLY A 27 18.29 7.08 12.04
C GLY A 27 19.03 7.00 13.39
N GLY A 28 20.29 7.45 13.44
CA GLY A 28 21.15 7.37 14.62
C GLY A 28 21.18 8.65 15.47
N GLY A 29 20.07 9.01 16.10
CA GLY A 29 20.06 9.91 17.27
C GLY A 29 19.95 11.41 17.00
N GLY A 30 18.79 11.97 17.34
CA GLY A 30 18.60 13.42 17.47
C GLY A 30 17.19 13.85 17.13
N GLY A 31 16.36 14.07 18.16
CA GLY A 31 14.99 14.55 18.00
C GLY A 31 14.91 15.95 17.36
N GLY A 32 13.76 16.20 16.71
CA GLY A 32 13.40 17.45 16.03
C GLY A 32 13.29 17.19 14.53
N GLY A 33 12.12 16.83 13.99
CA GLY A 33 10.97 17.72 13.91
C GLY A 33 10.95 18.37 12.52
N GLY A 34 10.17 17.80 11.60
CA GLY A 34 9.78 18.44 10.33
C GLY A 34 10.87 18.54 9.25
N GLY A 35 11.13 17.46 8.51
CA GLY A 35 12.12 17.49 7.42
C GLY A 35 11.97 16.48 6.29
N GLY A 36 10.85 15.74 6.20
CA GLY A 36 10.66 14.70 5.17
C GLY A 36 10.69 15.21 3.71
N GLY A 37 10.54 16.51 3.48
CA GLY A 37 10.57 17.12 2.14
C GLY A 37 11.96 17.30 1.54
N HIS A 38 13.02 17.39 2.36
CA HIS A 38 14.37 17.69 1.85
C HIS A 38 15.00 16.47 1.17
N ASP A 39 14.78 15.28 1.71
CA ASP A 39 15.30 14.03 1.14
C ASP A 39 14.58 13.64 -0.16
N TYR A 40 13.28 13.94 -0.26
CA TYR A 40 12.52 13.72 -1.50
C TYR A 40 13.03 14.58 -2.66
N ALA A 41 13.18 15.90 -2.44
CA ALA A 41 13.62 16.82 -3.47
C ALA A 41 15.05 16.51 -3.96
N ALA A 42 15.95 16.16 -3.02
CA ALA A 42 17.30 15.73 -3.34
C ALA A 42 17.30 14.41 -4.14
N ALA A 43 16.56 13.40 -3.68
CA ALA A 43 16.42 12.12 -4.38
C ALA A 43 15.87 12.32 -5.79
N ARG A 44 14.87 13.18 -5.95
CA ARG A 44 14.27 13.51 -7.25
C ARG A 44 15.30 14.10 -8.20
N SER A 45 16.04 15.12 -7.77
CA SER A 45 17.07 15.78 -8.59
C SER A 45 18.18 14.81 -9.03
N ILE A 46 18.58 13.90 -8.13
CA ILE A 46 19.55 12.84 -8.45
C ILE A 46 18.97 11.89 -9.50
N LEU A 47 17.73 11.43 -9.32
CA LEU A 47 17.07 10.52 -10.27
C LEU A 47 16.82 11.17 -11.64
N GLU A 48 16.48 12.47 -11.69
CA GLU A 48 16.38 13.24 -12.94
C GLU A 48 17.73 13.31 -13.66
N SER A 49 18.82 13.51 -12.91
CA SER A 49 20.19 13.49 -13.46
C SER A 49 20.57 12.10 -13.98
N CYS A 50 20.25 11.04 -13.24
CA CYS A 50 20.45 9.66 -13.69
C CYS A 50 19.63 9.36 -14.95
N SER A 51 18.38 9.84 -15.02
CA SER A 51 17.51 9.68 -16.19
C SER A 51 18.12 10.33 -17.43
N GLY A 52 18.57 11.59 -17.32
CA GLY A 52 19.25 12.29 -18.40
C GLY A 52 20.52 11.59 -18.87
N ALA A 53 21.33 11.10 -17.94
CA ALA A 53 22.51 10.29 -18.26
C ALA A 53 22.14 8.98 -18.97
N CYS A 54 21.11 8.26 -18.50
CA CYS A 54 20.64 7.04 -19.14
C CYS A 54 20.17 7.29 -20.58
N THR A 55 19.38 8.34 -20.82
CA THR A 55 18.91 8.71 -22.17
C THR A 55 20.07 8.98 -23.12
N ALA A 56 21.13 9.68 -22.67
CA ALA A 56 22.30 9.98 -23.49
C ALA A 56 23.05 8.72 -24.00
N TYR A 57 22.91 7.58 -23.30
CA TYR A 57 23.55 6.31 -23.65
C TYR A 57 22.56 5.21 -24.05
N SER A 58 21.31 5.58 -24.38
CA SER A 58 20.24 4.63 -24.77
C SER A 58 19.95 3.56 -23.72
N LEU A 59 19.99 3.94 -22.45
CA LEU A 59 19.59 3.10 -21.31
C LEU A 59 18.22 3.55 -20.79
N SER A 60 17.46 2.60 -20.25
CA SER A 60 16.21 2.88 -19.55
C SER A 60 16.46 2.93 -18.04
N LEU A 61 16.22 4.08 -17.40
CA LEU A 61 16.29 4.18 -15.94
C LEU A 61 15.22 3.28 -15.29
N SER A 62 14.05 3.15 -15.91
CA SER A 62 12.99 2.25 -15.45
C SER A 62 13.45 0.80 -15.39
N GLU A 63 14.19 0.32 -16.40
CA GLU A 63 14.74 -1.04 -16.38
C GLU A 63 15.76 -1.20 -15.25
N LEU A 64 16.67 -0.24 -15.06
CA LEU A 64 17.69 -0.29 -14.01
C LEU A 64 17.08 -0.31 -12.59
N LEU A 65 16.01 0.44 -12.36
CA LEU A 65 15.30 0.47 -11.07
C LEU A 65 14.56 -0.84 -10.76
N GLN A 66 14.25 -1.62 -11.80
CA GLN A 66 13.53 -2.89 -11.71
C GLN A 66 14.46 -4.11 -11.82
N GLU A 67 15.76 -3.89 -11.93
CA GLU A 67 16.77 -4.94 -11.91
C GLU A 67 17.16 -5.31 -10.47
N LYS A 68 17.41 -6.61 -10.26
CA LYS A 68 17.87 -7.18 -8.98
C LYS A 68 19.36 -6.88 -8.73
N SER A 69 19.67 -5.61 -8.53
CA SER A 69 21.04 -5.08 -8.43
C SER A 69 21.59 -5.04 -7.00
N ILE A 70 20.73 -5.17 -5.98
CA ILE A 70 21.12 -5.07 -4.57
C ILE A 70 20.72 -6.37 -3.86
N GLU A 71 21.69 -7.23 -3.57
CA GLU A 71 21.48 -8.46 -2.77
C GLU A 71 20.35 -9.37 -3.32
N LYS A 72 20.25 -9.47 -4.65
CA LYS A 72 19.21 -10.25 -5.39
C LYS A 72 17.79 -9.66 -5.36
N HIS A 73 17.64 -8.44 -4.85
CA HIS A 73 16.39 -7.68 -4.85
C HIS A 73 16.53 -6.37 -5.61
N THR A 74 15.39 -5.79 -5.98
CA THR A 74 15.32 -4.47 -6.61
C THR A 74 15.60 -3.33 -5.62
N PRO A 75 16.08 -2.17 -6.10
CA PRO A 75 16.10 -0.93 -5.32
C PRO A 75 14.73 -0.57 -4.71
N LEU A 76 13.64 -0.87 -5.44
CA LEU A 76 12.28 -0.67 -4.96
C LEU A 76 11.94 -1.53 -3.73
N TYR A 77 12.35 -2.80 -3.72
CA TYR A 77 12.21 -3.67 -2.54
C TYR A 77 12.90 -3.07 -1.31
N TRP A 78 14.17 -2.66 -1.45
CA TRP A 78 14.93 -2.10 -0.35
C TRP A 78 14.39 -0.74 0.12
N ALA A 79 13.84 0.07 -0.80
CA ALA A 79 13.18 1.32 -0.43
C ALA A 79 11.93 1.12 0.44
N VAL A 80 11.26 -0.05 0.33
CA VAL A 80 10.18 -0.44 1.24
C VAL A 80 10.74 -0.95 2.55
N VAL A 81 11.72 -1.85 2.52
CA VAL A 81 12.30 -2.46 3.74
C VAL A 81 12.96 -1.42 4.64
N ASN A 82 13.66 -0.46 4.06
CA ASN A 82 14.38 0.58 4.78
C ASN A 82 13.50 1.79 5.12
N ARG A 83 12.21 1.73 4.76
CA ARG A 83 11.25 2.79 5.09
C ARG A 83 11.08 2.81 6.61
N PRO A 84 11.18 3.97 7.28
CA PRO A 84 10.81 4.04 8.67
C PRO A 84 9.33 3.66 8.80
N PRO A 85 8.94 2.88 9.82
CA PRO A 85 7.53 2.62 10.06
C PRO A 85 6.84 3.97 10.19
N GLU A 86 5.72 4.17 9.49
CA GLU A 86 4.89 5.32 9.76
C GLU A 86 4.33 5.15 11.16
N ASP A 87 5.05 5.71 12.15
CA ASP A 87 4.53 5.94 13.47
C ASP A 87 3.19 6.64 13.25
N HIS A 88 2.12 6.00 13.72
CA HIS A 88 0.78 6.54 13.75
C HIS A 88 0.74 7.83 14.56
N ARG A 89 1.31 8.92 14.03
CA ARG A 89 1.22 10.29 14.57
C ARG A 89 -0.22 10.77 14.59
N GLN A 90 -1.13 10.06 13.91
CA GLN A 90 -2.57 10.26 14.04
C GLN A 90 -3.18 9.73 15.35
N ARG A 91 -2.49 8.93 16.18
CA ARG A 91 -3.01 8.53 17.51
C ARG A 91 -2.94 9.63 18.58
N HIS A 92 -2.32 10.79 18.31
CA HIS A 92 -2.25 11.92 19.25
C HIS A 92 -3.10 13.15 18.87
N GLY A 93 -4.14 12.99 18.03
CA GLY A 93 -5.13 14.05 17.77
C GLY A 93 -6.47 13.88 18.50
N ARG A 94 -6.66 12.81 19.28
CA ARG A 94 -7.98 12.46 19.85
C ARG A 94 -7.91 12.29 21.36
N GLY A 95 -7.47 13.32 22.08
CA GLY A 95 -7.37 13.23 23.54
C GLY A 95 -6.77 14.41 24.30
N GLN A 96 -6.89 15.65 23.84
CA GLN A 96 -6.87 16.79 24.76
C GLN A 96 -8.06 17.70 24.45
N GLY A 97 -8.80 18.01 25.51
CA GLY A 97 -10.16 18.51 25.46
C GLY A 97 -10.28 19.96 24.99
N LEU A 98 -11.51 20.24 24.54
CA LEU A 98 -12.29 21.46 24.76
C LEU A 98 -11.54 22.80 24.79
N GLU A 99 -11.82 23.55 23.72
CA GLU A 99 -12.23 24.96 23.69
C GLU A 99 -11.20 26.04 23.28
N GLN A 100 -11.48 26.54 22.06
CA GLN A 100 -11.46 27.94 21.66
C GLN A 100 -10.10 28.62 21.44
N GLN A 101 -9.66 28.65 20.17
CA GLN A 101 -9.77 29.90 19.39
C GLN A 101 -9.57 29.63 17.89
N GLU A 102 -10.58 30.04 17.13
CA GLU A 102 -10.55 30.14 15.68
C GLU A 102 -9.49 31.19 15.28
N GLN A 103 -8.41 30.74 14.67
CA GLN A 103 -7.64 31.54 13.73
C GLN A 103 -7.49 30.74 12.44
N GLU A 104 -8.39 31.04 11.52
CA GLU A 104 -8.28 30.71 10.10
C GLU A 104 -7.03 31.40 9.54
N GLN A 105 -6.01 30.62 9.19
CA GLN A 105 -5.02 30.98 8.18
C GLN A 105 -4.40 29.68 7.63
N GLY A 106 -4.35 29.61 6.30
CA GLY A 106 -4.35 28.37 5.54
C GLY A 106 -3.18 27.43 5.78
N GLN A 107 -3.49 26.15 5.70
CA GLN A 107 -2.54 25.11 5.33
C GLN A 107 -3.27 24.22 4.34
N ASP A 108 -2.89 24.37 3.07
CA ASP A 108 -3.21 23.39 2.04
C ASP A 108 -2.83 22.02 2.56
N GLU A 109 -3.77 21.10 2.37
CA GLU A 109 -3.80 19.73 2.81
C GLU A 109 -2.43 19.07 2.94
N GLU A 110 -2.14 18.58 4.14
CA GLU A 110 -1.04 17.67 4.49
C GLU A 110 -1.27 16.30 3.82
N ALA A 111 -1.38 16.30 2.49
CA ALA A 111 -1.20 15.13 1.66
C ALA A 111 0.25 14.71 1.88
N GLY A 112 0.43 13.64 2.66
CA GLY A 112 1.72 13.17 3.15
C GLY A 112 2.84 13.39 2.13
N SER A 113 3.84 14.19 2.52
CA SER A 113 4.94 14.57 1.65
C SER A 113 5.47 13.33 0.93
N PRO A 114 5.61 13.37 -0.41
CA PRO A 114 5.98 12.19 -1.17
C PRO A 114 7.34 11.67 -0.68
N ASP A 115 7.42 10.36 -0.45
CA ASP A 115 8.62 9.72 0.08
C ASP A 115 9.58 9.26 -1.04
N LEU A 116 10.78 8.81 -0.67
CA LEU A 116 11.78 8.27 -1.60
C LEU A 116 11.17 7.17 -2.51
N LEU A 117 10.36 6.29 -1.93
CA LEU A 117 9.69 5.22 -2.66
C LEU A 117 8.76 5.77 -3.75
N THR A 118 7.98 6.81 -3.46
CA THR A 118 7.11 7.51 -4.43
C THR A 118 7.94 8.06 -5.59
N CYS A 119 9.12 8.62 -5.30
CA CYS A 119 10.08 9.06 -6.32
C CYS A 119 10.56 7.91 -7.20
N LEU A 120 11.01 6.82 -6.61
CA LEU A 120 11.51 5.65 -7.35
C LEU A 120 10.42 5.02 -8.22
N LEU A 121 9.20 4.91 -7.72
CA LEU A 121 8.05 4.39 -8.46
C LEU A 121 7.72 5.24 -9.69
N PHE A 122 7.80 6.56 -9.58
CA PHE A 122 7.59 7.48 -10.70
C PHE A 122 8.57 7.23 -11.86
N PHE A 123 9.85 7.01 -11.56
CA PHE A 123 10.86 6.70 -12.59
C PHE A 123 10.87 5.23 -13.03
N ALA A 124 10.28 4.33 -12.24
CA ALA A 124 10.20 2.91 -12.55
C ALA A 124 9.04 2.55 -13.47
N ALA A 125 7.99 3.39 -13.59
CA ALA A 125 6.84 3.09 -14.42
C ALA A 125 7.22 2.89 -15.91
N PRO A 126 6.62 1.90 -16.62
CA PRO A 126 5.66 0.91 -16.13
C PRO A 126 6.32 -0.22 -15.33
N LEU A 127 5.63 -0.70 -14.29
CA LEU A 127 6.14 -1.77 -13.42
C LEU A 127 5.99 -3.16 -14.06
N GLN A 128 7.05 -3.97 -13.95
CA GLN A 128 7.05 -5.37 -14.35
C GLN A 128 6.33 -6.22 -13.29
N PRO A 129 5.63 -7.30 -13.68
CA PRO A 129 4.96 -8.21 -12.74
C PRO A 129 5.90 -8.80 -11.67
N SER A 130 7.16 -9.05 -12.04
CA SER A 130 8.19 -9.51 -11.10
C SER A 130 8.51 -8.46 -10.03
N THR A 131 8.56 -7.19 -10.42
CA THR A 131 8.82 -6.06 -9.51
C THR A 131 7.64 -5.84 -8.57
N VAL A 132 6.40 -5.93 -9.09
CA VAL A 132 5.18 -5.89 -8.25
C VAL A 132 5.21 -7.00 -7.20
N SER A 133 5.61 -8.22 -7.58
CA SER A 133 5.72 -9.34 -6.65
C SER A 133 6.77 -9.08 -5.55
N GLU A 134 7.90 -8.45 -5.90
CA GLU A 134 8.91 -8.06 -4.89
C GLU A 134 8.42 -6.97 -3.95
N LEU A 135 7.70 -5.95 -4.46
CA LEU A 135 7.10 -4.92 -3.62
C LEU A 135 6.08 -5.51 -2.65
N ARG A 136 5.26 -6.47 -3.09
CA ARG A 136 4.33 -7.21 -2.21
C ARG A 136 5.08 -7.98 -1.13
N LEU A 137 6.16 -8.66 -1.49
CA LEU A 137 7.03 -9.35 -0.54
C LEU A 137 7.65 -8.39 0.49
N ALA A 138 8.09 -7.21 0.05
CA ALA A 138 8.66 -6.20 0.94
C ALA A 138 7.60 -5.64 1.92
N CYS A 139 6.38 -5.37 1.43
CA CYS A 139 5.27 -4.94 2.27
C CYS A 139 4.91 -6.03 3.29
N LEU A 140 4.92 -7.30 2.88
CA LEU A 140 4.66 -8.44 3.77
C LEU A 140 5.72 -8.54 4.87
N LEU A 141 7.00 -8.41 4.49
CA LEU A 141 8.13 -8.48 5.42
C LEU A 141 8.07 -7.36 6.47
N THR A 142 7.71 -6.14 6.05
CA THR A 142 7.57 -4.98 6.94
C THR A 142 6.23 -4.91 7.65
N SER A 143 5.27 -5.75 7.27
CA SER A 143 3.86 -5.68 7.71
C SER A 143 3.23 -4.29 7.48
N ASP A 144 3.67 -3.53 6.48
CA ASP A 144 3.19 -2.18 6.17
C ASP A 144 1.93 -2.24 5.30
N GLN A 145 0.78 -2.42 5.96
CA GLN A 145 -0.53 -2.43 5.30
C GLN A 145 -0.91 -1.08 4.69
N ALA A 146 -0.51 0.03 5.32
CA ALA A 146 -0.82 1.37 4.83
C ALA A 146 -0.14 1.63 3.48
N LEU A 147 1.13 1.26 3.37
CA LEU A 147 1.85 1.28 2.11
C LEU A 147 1.23 0.35 1.07
N PHE A 148 0.91 -0.89 1.46
CA PHE A 148 0.30 -1.85 0.54
C PHE A 148 -1.02 -1.32 -0.05
N ASN A 149 -1.87 -0.70 0.77
CA ASN A 149 -3.07 -0.02 0.30
C ASN A 149 -2.74 1.11 -0.67
N ARG A 150 -1.82 2.00 -0.31
CA ARG A 150 -1.41 3.12 -1.17
C ARG A 150 -0.90 2.63 -2.52
N LEU A 151 -0.13 1.54 -2.54
CA LEU A 151 0.36 0.93 -3.78
C LEU A 151 -0.80 0.36 -4.61
N ARG A 152 -1.77 -0.33 -4.00
CA ARG A 152 -2.98 -0.82 -4.68
C ARG A 152 -3.83 0.30 -5.29
N MET A 153 -3.72 1.53 -4.79
CA MET A 153 -4.39 2.67 -5.40
C MET A 153 -3.82 3.05 -6.77
N SER A 154 -2.59 2.61 -7.09
CA SER A 154 -1.98 2.81 -8.40
C SER A 154 -2.41 1.71 -9.39
N PRO A 155 -2.91 2.07 -10.59
CA PRO A 155 -3.36 1.10 -11.58
C PRO A 155 -2.26 0.16 -12.07
N ASP A 156 -0.99 0.58 -11.98
CA ASP A 156 0.17 -0.23 -12.38
C ASP A 156 0.47 -1.37 -11.40
N PHE A 157 -0.03 -1.30 -10.16
CA PHE A 157 0.30 -2.23 -9.09
C PHE A 157 -0.76 -3.34 -8.90
N ALA A 158 -2.03 -2.98 -9.09
CA ALA A 158 -3.17 -3.87 -8.95
C ALA A 158 -4.19 -3.58 -10.06
N PRO A 159 -3.90 -3.98 -11.32
CA PRO A 159 -4.86 -3.81 -12.39
C PRO A 159 -6.16 -4.53 -12.03
N LEU A 160 -7.28 -3.81 -12.19
CA LEU A 160 -8.60 -4.37 -11.94
C LEU A 160 -8.83 -5.59 -12.84
N SER A 161 -9.57 -6.57 -12.33
CA SER A 161 -10.09 -7.65 -13.16
C SER A 161 -10.83 -7.06 -14.36
N GLY A 162 -10.68 -7.63 -15.56
CA GLY A 162 -11.30 -7.09 -16.79
C GLY A 162 -12.82 -6.93 -16.66
N THR A 163 -13.47 -7.80 -15.87
CA THR A 163 -14.89 -7.65 -15.51
C THR A 163 -15.12 -6.41 -14.66
N ASP A 164 -14.35 -6.21 -13.59
CA ASP A 164 -14.47 -5.02 -12.74
C ASP A 164 -14.16 -3.74 -13.52
N GLN A 165 -13.17 -3.74 -14.41
CA GLN A 165 -12.86 -2.60 -15.28
C GLN A 165 -14.02 -2.25 -16.22
N MET A 166 -14.64 -3.26 -16.85
CA MET A 166 -15.81 -3.06 -17.70
C MET A 166 -17.02 -2.53 -16.91
N LEU A 167 -17.18 -2.98 -15.67
CA LEU A 167 -18.33 -2.62 -14.82
C LEU A 167 -18.20 -1.26 -14.17
N LEU A 168 -17.00 -0.90 -13.75
CA LEU A 168 -16.75 0.27 -12.92
C LEU A 168 -16.21 1.44 -13.75
N GLY A 169 -15.71 1.18 -14.96
CA GLY A 169 -15.14 2.17 -15.87
C GLY A 169 -13.61 2.29 -15.74
N ALA A 170 -13.01 3.28 -16.41
CA ALA A 170 -11.56 3.51 -16.36
C ALA A 170 -11.09 4.24 -15.09
N ASN A 171 -11.98 4.94 -14.38
CA ASN A 171 -11.65 5.82 -13.25
C ASN A 171 -12.26 5.32 -11.93
N VAL A 172 -12.00 4.06 -11.60
CA VAL A 172 -12.56 3.42 -10.42
C VAL A 172 -11.72 3.77 -9.22
N ILE A 173 -12.38 4.25 -8.17
CA ILE A 173 -11.76 4.38 -6.84
C ILE A 173 -11.57 2.96 -6.30
N PRO A 174 -10.33 2.51 -6.06
CA PRO A 174 -10.06 1.18 -5.53
C PRO A 174 -10.67 0.98 -4.13
N ASP A 175 -10.82 -0.28 -3.73
CA ASP A 175 -11.38 -0.62 -2.41
C ASP A 175 -10.43 -0.19 -1.29
N ASP A 176 -10.99 0.37 -0.22
CA ASP A 176 -10.24 0.82 0.95
C ASP A 176 -10.29 -0.23 2.07
N VAL A 177 -9.13 -0.56 2.66
CA VAL A 177 -8.94 -1.70 3.57
C VAL A 177 -8.12 -1.31 4.78
N VAL A 178 -8.76 -1.09 5.93
CA VAL A 178 -8.07 -0.76 7.16
C VAL A 178 -7.91 -2.02 8.01
N VAL A 179 -6.69 -2.37 8.37
CA VAL A 179 -6.40 -3.53 9.25
C VAL A 179 -5.93 -2.99 10.60
N GLU A 180 -6.56 -3.47 11.66
CA GLU A 180 -6.19 -3.17 13.05
C GLU A 180 -5.75 -4.46 13.74
N ASN A 181 -4.48 -4.51 14.14
CA ASN A 181 -3.95 -5.60 14.96
C ASN A 181 -4.41 -5.38 16.41
N LEU A 182 -5.12 -6.35 16.99
CA LEU A 182 -5.72 -6.21 18.32
C LEU A 182 -4.76 -6.66 19.43
N ASP A 183 -4.72 -5.92 20.54
CA ASP A 183 -3.93 -6.32 21.71
C ASP A 183 -4.64 -7.47 22.45
N GLY A 184 -3.97 -8.63 22.57
CA GLY A 184 -4.53 -9.88 23.11
C GLY A 184 -4.05 -11.11 22.33
N ASP A 185 -4.21 -12.30 22.91
CA ASP A 185 -3.58 -13.57 22.48
C ASP A 185 -3.80 -13.98 21.01
N ASP A 186 -2.84 -14.74 20.46
CA ASP A 186 -2.87 -15.53 19.21
C ASP A 186 -3.21 -14.86 17.87
N GLY A 187 -2.64 -13.68 17.60
CA GLY A 187 -2.63 -13.14 16.23
C GLY A 187 -3.97 -12.58 15.75
N ALA A 188 -4.87 -12.26 16.68
CA ALA A 188 -6.15 -11.63 16.38
C ALA A 188 -6.00 -10.29 15.65
N PHE A 189 -6.91 -10.03 14.71
CA PHE A 189 -6.95 -8.78 13.96
C PHE A 189 -8.38 -8.43 13.56
N ALA A 190 -8.64 -7.13 13.40
CA ALA A 190 -9.85 -6.61 12.81
C ALA A 190 -9.56 -6.02 11.43
N VAL A 191 -10.49 -6.16 10.49
CA VAL A 191 -10.41 -5.56 9.17
C VAL A 191 -11.68 -4.80 8.89
N ASP A 192 -11.54 -3.56 8.45
CA ASP A 192 -12.61 -2.71 7.98
C ASP A 192 -12.47 -2.50 6.47
N LEU A 193 -13.42 -3.02 5.71
CA LEU A 193 -13.42 -3.03 4.26
C LEU A 193 -14.48 -2.06 3.74
N ARG A 194 -14.07 -1.18 2.83
CA ARG A 194 -14.96 -0.25 2.12
C ARG A 194 -14.91 -0.56 0.63
N ILE A 195 -15.88 -1.36 0.19
CA ILE A 195 -15.92 -1.86 -1.19
C ILE A 195 -16.77 -0.93 -2.04
N THR A 196 -16.17 -0.39 -3.10
CA THR A 196 -16.83 0.53 -4.03
C THR A 196 -17.76 -0.24 -4.97
N GLN A 197 -19.00 0.25 -5.13
CA GLN A 197 -20.03 -0.37 -5.97
C GLN A 197 -20.28 -1.85 -5.65
N PHE A 198 -20.16 -2.24 -4.38
CA PHE A 198 -20.27 -3.62 -3.92
C PHE A 198 -21.45 -4.39 -4.52
N GLN A 199 -22.67 -3.82 -4.48
CA GLN A 199 -23.86 -4.49 -5.00
C GLN A 199 -23.78 -4.78 -6.50
N LYS A 200 -23.21 -3.85 -7.29
CA LYS A 200 -23.06 -3.99 -8.74
C LYS A 200 -22.04 -5.07 -9.05
N ARG A 201 -20.88 -5.03 -8.40
CA ARG A 201 -19.83 -6.03 -8.52
C ARG A 201 -20.34 -7.41 -8.10
N MET A 202 -21.00 -7.51 -6.95
CA MET A 202 -21.55 -8.77 -6.45
C MET A 202 -22.65 -9.34 -7.37
N ARG A 203 -23.51 -8.49 -7.95
CA ARG A 203 -24.56 -8.94 -8.89
C ARG A 203 -23.99 -9.56 -10.17
N ILE A 204 -22.86 -9.04 -10.65
CA ILE A 204 -22.35 -9.38 -11.97
C ILE A 204 -21.17 -10.35 -11.87
N ALA A 205 -20.15 -10.02 -11.07
CA ALA A 205 -18.99 -10.87 -10.86
C ALA A 205 -19.29 -12.06 -9.92
N LYS A 206 -20.30 -11.96 -9.06
CA LYS A 206 -20.71 -12.99 -8.05
C LYS A 206 -19.65 -13.32 -6.99
N GLU A 207 -18.45 -12.79 -7.16
CA GLU A 207 -17.33 -12.89 -6.25
C GLU A 207 -16.58 -11.55 -6.24
N ILE A 208 -16.17 -11.11 -5.05
CA ILE A 208 -15.29 -9.96 -4.86
C ILE A 208 -14.12 -10.39 -3.99
N GLY A 209 -12.92 -10.41 -4.57
CA GLY A 209 -11.67 -10.68 -3.86
C GLY A 209 -11.04 -9.39 -3.32
N VAL A 210 -10.65 -9.40 -2.06
CA VAL A 210 -9.89 -8.32 -1.40
C VAL A 210 -8.62 -8.91 -0.82
N GLU A 211 -7.48 -8.24 -1.01
CA GLU A 211 -6.20 -8.67 -0.44
C GLU A 211 -5.70 -7.63 0.56
N PHE A 212 -5.11 -8.08 1.66
CA PHE A 212 -4.52 -7.23 2.69
C PHE A 212 -3.45 -7.99 3.47
N ILE A 213 -2.63 -7.25 4.21
CA ILE A 213 -1.59 -7.77 5.10
C ILE A 213 -2.08 -7.62 6.53
N ALA A 214 -2.14 -8.73 7.25
CA ALA A 214 -2.47 -8.77 8.67
C ALA A 214 -1.42 -9.63 9.39
N ARG A 215 -0.82 -9.11 10.47
CA ARG A 215 0.18 -9.84 11.28
C ARG A 215 1.33 -10.48 10.46
N GLY A 216 1.80 -9.82 9.40
CA GLY A 216 2.85 -10.35 8.53
C GLY A 216 2.41 -11.53 7.65
N ALA A 217 1.10 -11.76 7.51
CA ALA A 217 0.51 -12.72 6.59
C ALA A 217 -0.24 -11.99 5.48
N PHE A 218 -0.11 -12.50 4.25
CA PHE A 218 -0.88 -12.04 3.11
C PHE A 218 -2.23 -12.77 3.10
N VAL A 219 -3.32 -12.03 3.28
CA VAL A 219 -4.67 -12.56 3.39
C VAL A 219 -5.46 -12.18 2.14
N VAL A 220 -6.15 -13.14 1.56
CA VAL A 220 -7.11 -12.93 0.48
C VAL A 220 -8.49 -13.33 0.97
N LEU A 221 -9.42 -12.37 0.98
CA LEU A 221 -10.81 -12.57 1.34
C LEU A 221 -11.69 -12.55 0.09
N SER A 222 -12.35 -13.66 -0.21
CA SER A 222 -13.37 -13.74 -1.26
C SER A 222 -14.77 -13.61 -0.66
N LEU A 223 -15.47 -12.55 -1.01
CA LEU A 223 -16.90 -12.40 -0.74
C LEU A 223 -17.69 -12.99 -1.90
N VAL A 224 -18.45 -14.04 -1.65
CA VAL A 224 -19.25 -14.73 -2.68
C VAL A 224 -20.74 -14.49 -2.47
N HIS A 225 -21.47 -14.33 -3.57
CA HIS A 225 -22.92 -14.21 -3.53
C HIS A 225 -23.54 -15.59 -3.25
N PHE A 226 -23.86 -15.88 -1.98
CA PHE A 226 -24.75 -16.97 -1.65
C PHE A 226 -26.18 -16.58 -2.02
N LEU A 227 -26.68 -17.12 -3.14
CA LEU A 227 -28.11 -17.18 -3.40
C LEU A 227 -28.74 -18.04 -2.29
N PHE A 228 -29.37 -17.40 -1.31
CA PHE A 228 -30.42 -17.96 -0.45
C PHE A 228 -30.25 -19.47 -0.14
N LEU A 229 -29.51 -19.80 0.91
CA LEU A 229 -30.05 -20.83 1.81
C LEU A 229 -31.03 -20.10 2.74
N PRO A 230 -32.28 -20.56 2.88
CA PRO A 230 -33.19 -19.99 3.88
C PRO A 230 -32.49 -20.09 5.23
N SER A 231 -32.47 -18.97 5.98
CA SER A 231 -31.83 -18.86 7.28
C SER A 231 -32.13 -20.08 8.14
N PRO A 232 -31.13 -20.76 8.75
CA PRO A 232 -31.45 -21.61 9.88
C PRO A 232 -32.01 -20.71 10.98
N ILE A 233 -33.24 -21.01 11.38
CA ILE A 233 -33.85 -20.48 12.60
C ILE A 233 -32.86 -20.79 13.72
N ILE A 234 -32.35 -19.74 14.36
CA ILE A 234 -31.49 -19.86 15.53
C ILE A 234 -32.38 -20.33 16.68
N ASP A 235 -32.50 -21.65 16.86
CA ASP A 235 -32.76 -22.22 18.18
C ASP A 235 -31.40 -22.52 18.81
N GLY A 236 -31.16 -21.87 19.95
CA GLY A 236 -29.89 -21.89 20.62
C GLY A 236 -29.53 -23.30 21.12
N GLU A 237 -28.42 -23.82 20.63
CA GLU A 237 -27.59 -24.71 21.43
C GLU A 237 -26.12 -24.47 21.09
N GLN A 238 -25.40 -24.01 22.10
CA GLN A 238 -23.98 -23.70 22.06
C GLN A 238 -23.23 -25.03 22.15
N SER A 239 -22.58 -25.47 21.06
CA SER A 239 -21.64 -26.58 21.08
C SER A 239 -20.27 -26.12 20.57
N PRO A 240 -19.18 -26.32 21.34
CA PRO A 240 -17.85 -25.88 20.96
C PRO A 240 -17.19 -26.97 20.11
N ASN A 241 -16.70 -26.60 18.92
CA ASN A 241 -15.57 -27.19 18.18
C ASN A 241 -15.79 -27.11 16.67
N SER A 242 -15.70 -25.89 16.14
CA SER A 242 -15.23 -25.65 14.78
C SER A 242 -14.74 -24.21 14.73
N ALA A 243 -13.45 -24.01 14.43
CA ALA A 243 -12.88 -22.71 14.13
C ALA A 243 -13.46 -22.20 12.79
N GLY A 244 -14.71 -21.74 12.82
CA GLY A 244 -15.35 -21.02 11.73
C GLY A 244 -15.14 -19.54 11.98
N LEU A 245 -14.58 -18.83 10.99
CA LEU A 245 -14.58 -17.37 10.97
C LEU A 245 -16.03 -16.88 11.08
N GLU A 246 -16.41 -16.29 12.21
CA GLU A 246 -17.69 -15.56 12.32
C GLU A 246 -17.53 -14.18 11.68
N ALA A 247 -17.86 -14.09 10.40
CA ALA A 247 -18.00 -12.82 9.71
C ALA A 247 -19.35 -12.19 10.05
N TYR A 248 -19.36 -11.23 10.98
CA TYR A 248 -20.55 -10.45 11.29
C TYR A 248 -20.82 -9.41 10.20
N TYR A 249 -21.67 -9.75 9.24
CA TYR A 249 -22.19 -8.80 8.26
C TYR A 249 -23.22 -7.87 8.92
N THR A 250 -22.86 -6.61 9.14
CA THR A 250 -23.81 -5.55 9.54
C THR A 250 -24.06 -4.60 8.35
N PRO A 251 -25.13 -4.83 7.56
CA PRO A 251 -25.48 -3.89 6.50
C PRO A 251 -26.00 -2.60 7.12
N ARG A 252 -25.14 -1.58 7.23
CA ARG A 252 -25.62 -0.19 7.27
C ARG A 252 -25.77 0.29 5.84
N SER A 253 -27.01 0.49 5.43
CA SER A 253 -27.39 1.10 4.17
C SER A 253 -26.78 2.50 4.06
N SER A 254 -25.61 2.60 3.42
CA SER A 254 -25.08 3.89 2.99
C SER A 254 -25.67 4.23 1.62
N LEU A 255 -26.26 5.42 1.51
CA LEU A 255 -26.88 5.95 0.29
C LEU A 255 -25.87 6.24 -0.85
N LEU A 256 -24.59 5.85 -0.70
CA LEU A 256 -23.48 6.21 -1.58
C LEU A 256 -22.84 5.03 -2.32
N GLY A 257 -23.45 3.84 -2.32
CA GLY A 257 -22.94 2.69 -3.09
C GLY A 257 -21.62 2.09 -2.57
N CYS A 258 -21.22 2.45 -1.35
CA CYS A 258 -20.06 1.90 -0.65
C CYS A 258 -20.56 1.03 0.52
N THR A 259 -20.14 -0.22 0.56
CA THR A 259 -20.49 -1.15 1.66
C THR A 259 -19.32 -1.24 2.62
N ARG A 260 -19.60 -1.09 3.91
CA ARG A 260 -18.65 -1.34 5.00
C ARG A 260 -18.81 -2.77 5.51
N VAL A 261 -17.72 -3.53 5.55
CA VAL A 261 -17.68 -4.88 6.14
C VAL A 261 -16.60 -4.90 7.21
N SER A 262 -16.98 -5.19 8.45
CA SER A 262 -16.03 -5.31 9.56
C SER A 262 -15.91 -6.78 9.97
N LEU A 263 -14.69 -7.31 9.87
CA LEU A 263 -14.34 -8.67 10.25
C LEU A 263 -13.47 -8.63 11.51
N ARG A 264 -13.70 -9.52 12.47
CA ARG A 264 -12.81 -9.76 13.59
C ARG A 264 -12.44 -11.24 13.58
N VAL A 265 -11.15 -11.52 13.52
CA VAL A 265 -10.57 -12.88 13.56
C VAL A 265 -9.84 -13.06 14.87
#